data_AF-A0A932W2J4-F1
#
_entry.id   AF-A0A932W2J4-F1
#
_cell.length_a   1.000
_cell.length_b   1.000
_cell.length_c   1.000
_cell.angle_alpha   90.00
_cell.angle_beta   90.00
_cell.angle_gamma   90.00
#
_symmetry.space_group_name_H-M   'P 1'
#
loop_
_entity.id
_entity.type
_entity.pdbx_description
1 polymer ?
#
loop_
_entity_poly.entity_id
_entity_poly.type
_entity_poly.pdbx_seq_one_letter_code
_entity_poly.pdbx_strand_id
1 'polypeptide(L)'
;APGLFHLSCVQRPKAKHSLDLSGSALPALGVHRSEVTPNGSAVKSLEEGLEETLTLHRLGLFKELGTSFKTTNCIESLNRQVGIYTDRVSYWKNSNQRQRWLAAACVEIEPRLRKVKGHRHLKALRQAMHELNTAKARRKAA
;
A
#
# COMPACT_ATOMS: atom_id res chain seq x y z
N ALA A 1 33.07 -0.79 21.16
CA ALA A 1 31.93 0.14 21.04
C ALA A 1 31.12 -0.20 19.80
N PRO A 2 29.91 -0.78 19.92
CA PRO A 2 28.97 -0.87 18.82
C PRO A 2 27.93 0.23 18.96
N GLY A 3 27.91 1.14 17.99
CA GLY A 3 26.95 2.23 17.89
C GLY A 3 25.53 1.70 17.70
N LEU A 4 24.69 1.96 18.69
CA LEU A 4 23.24 1.85 18.64
C LEU A 4 22.70 2.80 17.56
N PHE A 5 22.43 2.29 16.36
CA PHE A 5 21.52 2.95 15.43
C PHE A 5 20.10 2.74 15.93
N HIS A 6 19.70 3.65 16.82
CA HIS A 6 18.34 3.83 17.29
C HIS A 6 17.47 4.20 16.09
N LEU A 7 16.71 3.23 15.54
CA LEU A 7 15.63 3.52 14.59
C LEU A 7 14.52 4.28 15.33
N SER A 8 14.67 5.59 15.46
CA SER A 8 13.56 6.50 15.73
C SER A 8 12.78 6.70 14.44
N CYS A 9 12.00 5.69 14.03
CA CYS A 9 11.01 5.88 12.98
C CYS A 9 9.73 6.43 13.61
N VAL A 10 9.61 7.75 13.50
CA VAL A 10 8.38 8.55 13.32
C VAL A 10 7.24 8.25 14.29
N GLN A 11 7.08 9.20 15.22
CA GLN A 11 5.90 9.47 16.05
C GLN A 11 4.61 8.98 15.38
N ARG A 12 3.88 8.05 16.03
CA ARG A 12 2.58 7.55 15.55
C ARG A 12 1.47 8.53 15.93
N PRO A 13 0.81 9.23 14.99
CA PRO A 13 -0.43 9.91 15.32
C PRO A 13 -1.55 8.85 15.37
N LYS A 14 -2.12 8.65 16.56
CA LYS A 14 -3.35 7.89 16.76
C LYS A 14 -4.55 8.75 16.34
N ALA A 15 -4.70 9.01 15.05
CA ALA A 15 -5.92 9.61 14.53
C ALA A 15 -6.99 8.51 14.41
N LYS A 16 -7.94 8.54 15.34
CA LYS A 16 -9.14 7.71 15.41
C LYS A 16 -10.30 8.60 15.01
N HIS A 17 -10.50 8.79 13.71
CA HIS A 17 -11.66 9.48 13.18
C HIS A 17 -12.25 8.65 12.04
N SER A 18 -13.44 8.13 12.31
CA SER A 18 -14.38 7.68 11.30
C SER A 18 -14.94 8.92 10.62
N LEU A 19 -14.44 9.25 9.42
CA LEU A 19 -15.03 10.28 8.59
C LEU A 19 -15.49 9.60 7.29
N ASP A 20 -16.81 9.59 7.14
CA ASP A 20 -17.50 9.30 5.89
C ASP A 20 -17.25 10.47 4.95
N LEU A 21 -16.65 10.20 3.80
CA LEU A 21 -16.18 11.22 2.85
C LEU A 21 -16.72 10.93 1.45
N SER A 22 -18.02 11.17 1.25
CA SER A 22 -18.59 11.42 -0.06
C SER A 22 -18.49 12.93 -0.39
N GLY A 23 -17.69 13.29 -1.40
CA GLY A 23 -17.84 14.55 -2.15
C GLY A 23 -16.75 15.62 -2.01
N SER A 24 -15.94 15.66 -0.96
CA SER A 24 -14.99 16.78 -0.69
C SER A 24 -13.59 16.31 -0.24
N ALA A 25 -12.99 15.40 -0.99
CA ALA A 25 -11.78 14.68 -0.55
C ALA A 25 -10.52 15.56 -0.33
N LEU A 26 -10.35 16.66 -1.08
CA LEU A 26 -9.13 17.47 -0.99
C LEU A 26 -9.02 18.28 0.33
N PRO A 27 -10.06 19.04 0.76
CA PRO A 27 -10.03 19.72 2.06
C PRO A 27 -10.07 18.76 3.26
N ALA A 28 -10.78 17.64 3.13
CA ALA A 28 -11.02 16.71 4.25
C ALA A 28 -9.78 15.90 4.66
N LEU A 29 -8.81 15.74 3.75
CA LEU A 29 -7.54 15.06 4.04
C LEU A 29 -6.49 15.98 4.67
N GLY A 30 -6.81 17.27 4.87
CA GLY A 30 -5.86 18.26 5.41
C GLY A 30 -4.68 18.54 4.48
N VAL A 31 -4.69 18.02 3.24
CA VAL A 31 -3.64 18.29 2.26
C VAL A 31 -3.89 19.67 1.68
N HIS A 32 -3.41 20.69 2.38
CA HIS A 32 -3.35 22.03 1.84
C HIS A 32 -2.45 22.01 0.60
N ARG A 33 -2.95 22.53 -0.52
CA ARG A 33 -2.18 22.69 -1.78
C ARG A 33 -0.84 23.42 -1.55
N SER A 34 -0.71 24.16 -0.46
CA SER A 34 0.49 24.86 -0.01
C SER A 34 1.50 23.98 0.76
N GLU A 35 1.16 22.76 1.20
CA GLU A 35 2.11 21.83 1.83
C GLU A 35 2.81 20.94 0.79
N VAL A 36 2.19 20.74 -0.37
CA VAL A 36 2.80 20.13 -1.56
C VAL A 36 3.57 21.22 -2.33
N THR A 37 4.65 21.75 -1.76
CA THR A 37 5.58 22.65 -2.49
C THR A 37 6.61 21.83 -3.28
N PRO A 38 7.30 22.35 -4.33
CA PRO A 38 6.94 23.22 -5.45
C PRO A 38 6.88 22.43 -6.78
N ASN A 39 6.68 21.10 -6.73
CA ASN A 39 6.89 20.24 -7.89
C ASN A 39 5.56 19.98 -8.61
N GLY A 40 5.32 20.67 -9.73
CA GLY A 40 4.07 20.55 -10.50
C GLY A 40 3.79 19.13 -11.00
N SER A 41 4.82 18.28 -11.15
CA SER A 41 4.66 16.87 -11.47
C SER A 41 4.05 16.06 -10.32
N ALA A 42 4.41 16.35 -9.07
CA ALA A 42 3.88 15.65 -7.89
C ALA A 42 2.40 15.97 -7.67
N VAL A 43 1.98 17.22 -7.92
CA VAL A 43 0.56 17.62 -7.85
C VAL A 43 -0.26 16.88 -8.91
N LYS A 44 0.23 16.79 -10.15
CA LYS A 44 -0.45 16.05 -11.21
C LYS A 44 -0.57 14.56 -10.90
N SER A 45 0.50 13.91 -10.45
CA SER A 45 0.42 12.50 -10.02
C SER A 45 -0.51 12.29 -8.83
N LEU A 46 -0.60 13.25 -7.91
CA LEU A 46 -1.56 13.18 -6.81
C LEU A 46 -2.99 13.29 -7.34
N GLU A 47 -3.29 14.26 -8.22
CA GLU A 47 -4.61 14.43 -8.83
C GLU A 47 -5.03 13.19 -9.64
N GLU A 48 -4.12 12.60 -10.40
CA GLU A 48 -4.33 11.35 -11.16
C GLU A 48 -4.61 10.15 -10.24
N GLY A 49 -3.87 10.01 -9.14
CA GLY A 49 -3.96 8.87 -8.21
C GLY A 49 -4.95 9.03 -7.05
N LEU A 50 -5.56 10.21 -6.86
CA LEU A 50 -6.39 10.51 -5.69
C LEU A 50 -7.63 9.63 -5.64
N GLU A 51 -8.25 9.40 -6.80
CA GLU A 51 -9.45 8.57 -6.90
C GLU A 51 -9.19 7.14 -6.42
N GLU A 52 -8.06 6.59 -6.85
CA GLU A 52 -7.66 5.21 -6.57
C GLU A 52 -7.21 5.07 -5.11
N THR A 53 -6.49 6.06 -4.58
CA THR A 53 -5.99 6.08 -3.20
C THR A 53 -7.13 6.10 -2.18
N LEU A 54 -8.26 6.72 -2.51
CA LEU A 54 -9.44 6.82 -1.63
C LEU A 54 -10.45 5.70 -1.82
N THR A 55 -10.15 4.70 -2.66
CA THR A 55 -11.07 3.60 -2.95
C THR A 55 -11.51 2.87 -1.68
N LEU A 56 -10.59 2.61 -0.74
CA LEU A 56 -10.92 1.94 0.53
C LEU A 56 -11.88 2.75 1.40
N HIS A 57 -11.79 4.08 1.37
CA HIS A 57 -12.71 4.96 2.07
C HIS A 57 -14.09 4.92 1.42
N ARG A 58 -14.17 5.00 0.08
CA ARG A 58 -15.42 4.95 -0.68
C ARG A 58 -16.17 3.63 -0.52
N LEU A 59 -15.43 2.53 -0.38
CA LEU A 59 -16.01 1.20 -0.14
C LEU A 59 -16.44 0.98 1.32
N GLY A 60 -16.21 1.94 2.23
CA GLY A 60 -16.57 1.84 3.64
C GLY A 60 -15.74 0.87 4.47
N LEU A 61 -14.74 0.20 3.88
CA LEU A 61 -13.93 -0.85 4.50
C LEU A 61 -12.67 -0.32 5.22
N PHE A 62 -12.54 1.00 5.34
CA PHE A 62 -11.37 1.62 5.94
C PHE A 62 -11.25 1.34 7.44
N LYS A 63 -12.36 1.18 8.17
CA LYS A 63 -12.33 0.90 9.61
C LYS A 63 -11.69 -0.46 9.89
N GLU A 64 -11.97 -1.45 9.04
CA GLU A 64 -11.54 -2.82 9.19
C GLU A 64 -10.13 -3.04 8.64
N LEU A 65 -9.84 -2.50 7.46
CA LEU A 65 -8.61 -2.78 6.70
C LEU A 65 -7.59 -1.62 6.70
N GLY A 66 -8.02 -0.41 7.09
CA GLY A 66 -7.19 0.79 7.03
C GLY A 66 -5.95 0.72 7.91
N THR A 67 -5.93 -0.09 8.97
CA THR A 67 -4.71 -0.23 9.80
C THR A 67 -3.53 -0.79 9.01
N SER A 68 -3.77 -1.70 8.06
CA SER A 68 -2.72 -2.33 7.26
C SER A 68 -2.55 -1.69 5.89
N PHE A 69 -3.62 -1.20 5.26
CA PHE A 69 -3.57 -0.64 3.91
C PHE A 69 -3.39 0.88 3.84
N LYS A 70 -3.49 1.61 4.96
CA LYS A 70 -3.12 3.04 4.96
C LYS A 70 -1.62 3.29 4.84
N THR A 71 -0.79 2.25 5.01
CA THR A 71 0.66 2.35 4.91
C THR A 71 1.21 1.28 3.97
N THR A 72 2.44 1.49 3.52
CA THR A 72 3.22 0.57 2.68
C THR A 72 4.02 -0.46 3.50
N ASN A 73 3.87 -0.47 4.83
CA ASN A 73 4.67 -1.32 5.73
C ASN A 73 4.61 -2.82 5.36
N CYS A 74 3.46 -3.31 4.89
CA CYS A 74 3.32 -4.73 4.54
C CYS A 74 4.21 -5.11 3.35
N ILE A 75 4.25 -4.26 2.31
CA ILE A 75 5.08 -4.50 1.11
C ILE A 75 6.55 -4.22 1.39
N GLU A 76 6.86 -3.19 2.17
CA GLU A 76 8.24 -2.85 2.56
C GLU A 76 8.88 -3.95 3.40
N SER A 77 8.13 -4.50 4.37
CA SER A 77 8.60 -5.61 5.19
C SER A 77 8.85 -6.87 4.36
N LEU A 78 8.08 -7.11 3.30
CA LEU A 78 8.27 -8.24 2.40
C LEU A 78 9.51 -8.02 1.53
N ASN A 79 9.60 -6.86 0.86
CA ASN A 79 10.72 -6.50 0.00
C ASN A 79 12.05 -6.50 0.75
N ARG A 80 12.08 -5.98 1.98
CA ARG A 80 13.27 -6.04 2.84
C ARG A 80 13.72 -7.47 3.10
N GLN A 81 12.78 -8.38 3.36
CA GLN A 81 13.12 -9.78 3.61
C GLN A 81 13.59 -10.49 2.34
N VAL A 82 12.96 -10.22 1.19
CA VAL A 82 13.42 -10.75 -0.11
C VAL A 82 14.86 -10.31 -0.38
N GLY A 83 15.19 -9.04 -0.12
CA GLY A 83 16.55 -8.50 -0.26
C GLY A 83 17.61 -9.31 0.49
N ILE A 84 17.31 -9.79 1.70
CA ILE A 84 18.24 -10.62 2.49
C ILE A 84 18.72 -11.86 1.70
N TYR A 85 17.86 -12.44 0.87
CA TYR A 85 18.16 -13.61 0.06
C TYR A 85 18.72 -13.27 -1.33
N THR A 86 18.32 -12.14 -1.92
CA THR A 86 18.67 -11.79 -3.30
C THR A 86 19.84 -10.85 -3.44
N ASP A 87 20.14 -10.01 -2.44
CA ASP A 87 21.13 -8.93 -2.56
C ASP A 87 22.57 -9.43 -2.71
N ARG A 88 22.84 -10.67 -2.27
CA ARG A 88 24.15 -11.33 -2.43
C ARG A 88 24.33 -11.98 -3.80
N VAL A 89 23.27 -12.09 -4.60
CA VAL A 89 23.35 -12.67 -5.94
C VAL A 89 23.89 -11.60 -6.89
N SER A 90 25.20 -11.66 -7.13
CA SER A 90 25.90 -10.71 -8.00
C SER A 90 25.74 -11.02 -9.50
N TYR A 91 25.28 -12.23 -9.86
CA TYR A 91 25.22 -12.67 -11.25
C TYR A 91 23.89 -13.31 -11.62
N TRP A 92 23.13 -12.61 -12.47
CA TRP A 92 21.82 -13.01 -12.98
C TRP A 92 21.93 -13.31 -14.48
N LYS A 93 21.66 -14.55 -14.89
CA LYS A 93 21.66 -14.94 -16.32
C LYS A 93 20.32 -14.74 -16.98
N ASN A 94 19.26 -15.33 -16.40
CA ASN A 94 17.97 -15.48 -17.07
C ASN A 94 16.80 -15.05 -16.17
N SER A 95 15.66 -14.71 -16.78
CA SER A 95 14.42 -14.39 -16.03
C SER A 95 13.97 -15.56 -15.14
N ASN A 96 14.11 -16.79 -15.63
CA ASN A 96 13.77 -18.01 -14.87
C ASN A 96 14.58 -18.11 -13.57
N GLN A 97 15.87 -17.75 -13.59
CA GLN A 97 16.71 -17.72 -12.40
C GLN A 97 16.15 -16.73 -11.35
N ARG A 98 15.78 -15.51 -11.78
CA ARG A 98 15.17 -14.50 -10.89
C ARG A 98 13.89 -14.99 -10.25
N GLN A 99 13.00 -15.59 -11.05
CA GLN A 99 11.73 -16.14 -10.55
C GLN A 99 11.95 -17.27 -9.53
N ARG A 100 12.92 -18.17 -9.76
CA ARG A 100 13.26 -19.23 -8.81
C ARG A 100 13.81 -18.68 -7.49
N TRP A 101 14.71 -17.71 -7.55
CA TRP A 101 15.25 -17.05 -6.34
C TRP A 101 14.15 -16.34 -5.55
N LEU A 102 13.27 -15.61 -6.22
CA LEU A 102 12.14 -14.96 -5.58
C LEU A 102 11.18 -15.98 -4.94
N ALA A 103 10.85 -17.06 -5.66
CA ALA A 103 9.98 -18.11 -5.14
C ALA A 103 10.59 -18.79 -3.91
N ALA A 104 11.87 -19.15 -3.95
CA ALA A 104 12.59 -19.75 -2.83
C ALA A 104 12.61 -18.79 -1.62
N ALA A 105 12.92 -17.51 -1.83
CA ALA A 105 12.87 -16.50 -0.78
C ALA A 105 11.47 -16.39 -0.16
N CYS A 106 10.40 -16.37 -0.98
CA CYS A 106 9.04 -16.31 -0.49
C CYS A 106 8.67 -17.52 0.40
N VAL A 107 9.07 -18.73 0.02
CA VAL A 107 8.85 -19.96 0.82
C VAL A 107 9.55 -19.86 2.18
N GLU A 108 10.78 -19.34 2.21
CA GLU A 108 11.52 -19.13 3.45
C GLU A 108 10.92 -18.03 4.34
N ILE A 109 10.31 -17.01 3.74
CA ILE A 109 9.71 -15.86 4.44
C ILE A 109 8.33 -16.22 5.00
N GLU A 110 7.56 -17.06 4.31
CA GLU A 110 6.16 -17.37 4.61
C GLU A 110 5.87 -17.68 6.09
N PRO A 111 6.64 -18.54 6.80
CA PRO A 111 6.36 -18.88 8.20
C PRO A 111 6.47 -17.68 9.16
N ARG A 112 7.23 -16.64 8.77
CA ARG A 112 7.46 -15.44 9.58
C ARG A 112 6.43 -14.35 9.29
N LEU A 113 5.65 -14.48 8.21
CA LEU A 113 4.67 -13.47 7.84
C LEU A 113 3.48 -13.47 8.80
N ARG A 114 3.07 -12.26 9.18
CA ARG A 114 1.85 -12.05 9.96
C ARG A 114 0.69 -11.81 9.01
N LYS A 115 -0.48 -12.36 9.36
CA LYS A 115 -1.72 -12.07 8.63
C LYS A 115 -2.03 -10.57 8.70
N VAL A 116 -2.57 -10.04 7.60
CA VAL A 116 -3.07 -8.67 7.52
C VAL A 116 -4.15 -8.45 8.58
N LYS A 117 -4.14 -7.28 9.23
CA LYS A 117 -5.18 -6.93 10.19
C LYS A 117 -6.51 -6.74 9.46
N GLY A 118 -7.57 -7.38 9.97
CA GLY A 118 -8.86 -7.40 9.29
C GLY A 118 -8.92 -8.36 8.10
N HIS A 119 -8.01 -9.34 7.97
CA HIS A 119 -7.97 -10.27 6.82
C HIS A 119 -9.31 -10.93 6.45
N ARG A 120 -10.23 -11.09 7.42
CA ARG A 120 -11.57 -11.64 7.20
C ARG A 120 -12.40 -10.79 6.23
N HIS A 121 -12.17 -9.48 6.20
CA HIS A 121 -12.85 -8.53 5.33
C HIS A 121 -12.23 -8.46 3.91
N LEU A 122 -11.13 -9.16 3.64
CA LEU A 122 -10.51 -9.18 2.30
C LEU A 122 -11.42 -9.80 1.25
N LYS A 123 -12.29 -10.75 1.63
CA LYS A 123 -13.28 -11.32 0.70
C LYS A 123 -14.30 -10.27 0.26
N ALA A 124 -14.77 -9.44 1.20
CA ALA A 124 -15.67 -8.33 0.91
C ALA A 124 -14.99 -7.27 0.04
N LEU A 125 -13.74 -6.92 0.37
CA LEU A 125 -12.94 -5.99 -0.45
C LEU A 125 -12.79 -6.49 -1.89
N ARG A 126 -12.45 -7.77 -2.08
CA ARG A 126 -12.29 -8.36 -3.42
C ARG A 126 -13.58 -8.28 -4.24
N GLN A 127 -14.72 -8.57 -3.62
CA GLN A 127 -16.02 -8.49 -4.29
C GLN A 127 -16.33 -7.05 -4.71
N ALA A 128 -16.19 -6.10 -3.78
CA ALA A 128 -16.43 -4.68 -4.04
C ALA A 128 -15.50 -4.11 -5.13
N MET A 129 -14.22 -4.51 -5.14
CA MET A 129 -13.29 -4.13 -6.20
C MET A 129 -13.66 -4.74 -7.56
N HIS A 130 -14.15 -5.98 -7.59
CA HIS A 130 -14.59 -6.61 -8.82
C HIS A 130 -15.79 -5.86 -9.43
N GLU A 131 -16.79 -5.54 -8.61
CA GLU A 131 -17.95 -4.75 -9.03
C GLU A 131 -17.55 -3.37 -9.54
N LEU A 132 -16.66 -2.67 -8.82
CA LEU A 132 -16.15 -1.36 -9.24
C LEU A 132 -15.40 -1.43 -10.58
N ASN A 133 -14.57 -2.46 -10.79
CA ASN A 133 -13.84 -2.65 -12.05
C ASN A 133 -14.77 -3.01 -13.22
N THR A 134 -15.77 -3.86 -12.99
CA THR A 134 -16.77 -4.18 -14.03
C THR A 134 -17.59 -2.95 -14.41
N ALA A 135 -17.99 -2.12 -13.45
CA ALA A 135 -18.68 -0.86 -13.71
C ALA A 135 -17.80 0.14 -14.49
N LYS A 136 -16.52 0.27 -14.12
CA LYS A 136 -15.54 1.07 -14.89
C LYS A 136 -15.38 0.56 -16.32
N ALA A 137 -15.28 -0.76 -16.52
CA ALA A 137 -15.16 -1.36 -17.84
C ALA A 137 -16.40 -1.09 -18.71
N ARG A 138 -17.61 -1.20 -18.14
CA ARG A 138 -18.86 -0.86 -18.83
C ARG A 138 -18.92 0.61 -19.24
N ARG A 139 -18.51 1.54 -18.37
CA ARG A 139 -18.43 2.96 -18.68
C ARG A 139 -17.41 3.29 -19.76
N LYS A 140 -16.31 2.54 -19.84
CA LYS A 140 -15.28 2.72 -20.88
C LYS A 140 -15.71 2.17 -22.24
N ALA A 141 -16.64 1.21 -22.25
CA ALA A 141 -17.15 0.58 -23.46
C ALA A 141 -18.40 1.28 -24.05
N ALA A 142 -19.02 2.18 -23.29
CA ALA A 142 -20.11 3.05 -23.71
C ALA A 142 -19.55 4.40 -24.22
#